data_AF-A0A356FDZ2-F1
#
_entry.id   AF-A0A356FDZ2-F1
#
_cell.length_a   1.000
_cell.length_b   1.000
_cell.length_c   1.000
_cell.angle_alpha   90.00
_cell.angle_beta   90.00
_cell.angle_gamma   90.00
#
_symmetry.space_group_name_H-M   'P 1'
#
loop_
_entity.id
_entity.type
_entity.pdbx_description
1 polymer ?
#
loop_
_entity_poly.entity_id
_entity_poly.type
_entity_poly.pdbx_seq_one_letter_code
_entity_poly.pdbx_strand_id
1 'polypeptide(L)'
;MNRYSRLVSVFTILCGVTCPGVLRAREAAAEPVYAPGLLQCFSAADEETSTDCRPARLVALHLPANAAPSPFTGQGSTRVAWRGFLDIDLADDFTFSIEGRGRFTLTLGGKEIFDSSGEDLSKEKAVTVELDSGKLPLLAVYTGPPTGARELRLFWSSFDWQREPVPPMVLFHDPADKAARESASLRQGRELFARLRCVKCHPGVNISKTSMPELSRDAPSLLAAGKKFRQDWLARWIESPRRFRKQATMPRLLHGAGSRENARDIAAWLASLGNPGKARPAASPEIIKKGGELFADLGCFNCHTLRKAEAAGAEYADRISLRNIGE
;
A
#
# COMPACT_ATOMS: atom_id res chain seq x y z
N MET A 1 -57.37 -14.66 24.13
CA MET A 1 -58.23 -14.61 25.33
C MET A 1 -57.96 -15.84 26.19
N ASN A 2 -57.78 -15.63 27.50
CA ASN A 2 -57.66 -16.57 28.65
C ASN A 2 -56.57 -17.66 28.57
N ARG A 3 -55.40 -17.54 29.22
CA ARG A 3 -55.12 -17.63 30.69
C ARG A 3 -55.87 -18.78 31.37
N TYR A 4 -55.15 -19.80 31.86
CA TYR A 4 -54.91 -20.02 33.29
C TYR A 4 -53.83 -21.08 33.53
N SER A 5 -53.15 -20.92 34.66
CA SER A 5 -51.96 -21.61 35.15
C SER A 5 -52.32 -22.56 36.28
N ARG A 6 -51.48 -23.60 36.46
CA ARG A 6 -51.00 -24.23 37.73
C ARG A 6 -51.31 -25.72 37.89
N LEU A 7 -50.25 -26.48 38.16
CA LEU A 7 -50.07 -27.58 39.13
C LEU A 7 -48.59 -27.98 39.02
N VAL A 8 -47.67 -27.46 39.86
CA VAL A 8 -47.26 -27.96 41.18
C VAL A 8 -46.89 -29.44 41.19
N SER A 9 -45.60 -29.74 41.22
CA SER A 9 -45.07 -30.74 42.16
C SER A 9 -43.65 -30.40 42.59
N VAL A 10 -43.53 -30.34 43.91
CA VAL A 10 -42.39 -30.03 44.73
C VAL A 10 -41.58 -31.31 44.90
N PHE A 11 -40.27 -31.25 44.67
CA PHE A 11 -39.32 -32.08 45.41
C PHE A 11 -38.08 -31.25 45.72
N THR A 12 -38.05 -30.77 46.97
CA THR A 12 -36.92 -30.11 47.61
C THR A 12 -35.98 -31.19 48.12
N ILE A 13 -34.75 -31.22 47.61
CA ILE A 13 -33.61 -31.76 48.35
C ILE A 13 -32.59 -30.63 48.41
N LEU A 14 -32.50 -30.02 49.59
CA LEU A 14 -31.49 -29.04 49.96
C LEU A 14 -30.31 -29.80 50.58
N CYS A 15 -29.12 -29.72 49.98
CA CYS A 15 -27.87 -29.86 50.71
C CYS A 15 -26.72 -29.25 49.90
N GLY A 16 -25.94 -28.36 50.51
CA GLY A 16 -24.57 -28.03 50.07
C GLY A 16 -24.39 -26.67 49.39
N VAL A 17 -23.96 -25.70 50.20
CA VAL A 17 -23.41 -24.38 49.82
C VAL A 17 -22.14 -24.54 48.96
N THR A 18 -22.09 -23.85 47.81
CA THR A 18 -21.03 -22.90 47.37
C THR A 18 -21.37 -22.39 45.96
N CYS A 19 -21.62 -21.08 45.81
CA CYS A 19 -21.48 -20.42 44.51
C CYS A 19 -20.00 -20.52 44.07
N PRO A 20 -19.76 -20.76 42.77
CA PRO A 20 -19.40 -19.60 41.97
C PRO A 20 -20.21 -19.58 40.67
N GLY A 21 -20.97 -18.50 40.50
CA GLY A 21 -21.39 -18.08 39.17
C GLY A 21 -20.15 -17.84 38.33
N VAL A 22 -19.82 -18.78 37.46
CA VAL A 22 -19.01 -18.46 36.30
C VAL A 22 -19.97 -17.76 35.33
N LEU A 23 -20.09 -16.44 35.48
CA LEU A 23 -20.37 -15.58 34.34
C LEU A 23 -19.32 -15.98 33.30
N ARG A 24 -19.71 -16.77 32.29
CA ARG A 24 -18.92 -16.82 31.08
C ARG A 24 -18.86 -15.39 30.59
N ALA A 25 -17.69 -14.79 30.71
CA ALA A 25 -17.37 -13.56 30.03
C ALA A 25 -17.82 -13.78 28.59
N ARG A 26 -18.82 -13.00 28.17
CA ARG A 26 -19.13 -12.85 26.76
C ARG A 26 -17.80 -12.43 26.16
N GLU A 27 -17.20 -13.31 25.37
CA GLU A 27 -15.96 -13.04 24.66
C GLU A 27 -16.18 -11.70 23.98
N ALA A 28 -15.52 -10.65 24.50
CA ALA A 28 -15.66 -9.31 23.96
C ALA A 28 -15.26 -9.46 22.50
N ALA A 29 -16.22 -9.27 21.58
CA ALA A 29 -15.93 -9.27 20.17
C ALA A 29 -14.74 -8.32 20.00
N ALA A 30 -13.59 -8.86 19.59
CA ALA A 30 -12.39 -8.06 19.41
C ALA A 30 -12.77 -6.87 18.54
N GLU A 31 -12.43 -5.65 18.96
CA GLU A 31 -12.77 -4.48 18.16
C GLU A 31 -12.30 -4.70 16.72
N PRO A 32 -13.16 -4.42 15.73
CA PRO A 32 -12.80 -4.64 14.34
C PRO A 32 -11.54 -3.83 14.02
N VAL A 33 -10.49 -4.53 13.58
CA VAL A 33 -9.25 -3.90 13.15
C VAL A 33 -9.51 -3.29 11.78
N TYR A 34 -9.20 -2.02 11.60
CA TYR A 34 -9.33 -1.32 10.33
C TYR A 34 -7.97 -0.96 9.76
N ALA A 35 -7.80 -1.11 8.45
CA ALA A 35 -6.62 -0.68 7.72
C ALA A 35 -6.93 0.55 6.86
N PRO A 36 -5.97 1.49 6.66
CA PRO A 36 -6.20 2.69 5.85
C PRO A 36 -6.53 2.41 4.37
N GLY A 37 -7.37 3.25 3.78
CA GLY A 37 -7.88 3.16 2.41
C GLY A 37 -9.10 2.25 2.25
N LEU A 38 -9.69 2.24 1.06
CA LEU A 38 -10.80 1.35 0.69
C LEU A 38 -10.29 0.13 -0.09
N LEU A 39 -11.06 -0.95 -0.12
CA LEU A 39 -10.81 -2.05 -1.06
C LEU A 39 -11.39 -1.72 -2.43
N GLN A 40 -10.52 -1.46 -3.40
CA GLN A 40 -10.85 -1.35 -4.81
C GLN A 40 -10.81 -2.73 -5.46
N CYS A 41 -11.96 -3.21 -5.88
CA CYS A 41 -12.15 -4.50 -6.53
C CYS A 41 -12.61 -4.32 -7.97
N PHE A 42 -12.04 -5.12 -8.86
CA PHE A 42 -12.30 -5.11 -10.29
C PHE A 42 -13.05 -6.39 -10.68
N SER A 43 -14.05 -6.24 -11.54
CA SER A 43 -14.73 -7.36 -12.21
C SER A 43 -15.08 -6.98 -13.65
N ALA A 44 -15.46 -7.99 -14.45
CA ALA A 44 -16.11 -7.72 -15.73
C ALA A 44 -17.44 -6.97 -15.48
N ALA A 45 -17.89 -6.16 -16.45
CA ALA A 45 -19.05 -5.29 -16.28
C ALA A 45 -20.31 -6.00 -15.74
N ASP A 46 -20.54 -7.24 -16.18
CA ASP A 46 -21.72 -8.05 -15.86
C ASP A 46 -21.46 -9.11 -14.77
N GLU A 47 -20.27 -9.10 -14.16
CA GLU A 47 -19.90 -10.07 -13.11
C GLU A 47 -19.88 -9.42 -11.73
N GLU A 48 -20.56 -10.05 -10.78
CA GLU A 48 -20.50 -9.67 -9.36
C GLU A 48 -19.22 -10.16 -8.67
N THR A 49 -18.60 -11.22 -9.19
CA THR A 49 -17.39 -11.79 -8.59
C THR A 49 -16.18 -10.96 -8.98
N SER A 50 -15.48 -10.42 -7.98
CA SER A 50 -14.23 -9.68 -8.20
C SER A 50 -13.11 -10.62 -8.63
N THR A 51 -12.41 -10.27 -9.70
CA THR A 51 -11.21 -10.98 -10.19
C THR A 51 -9.92 -10.50 -9.51
N ASP A 52 -9.90 -9.27 -9.03
CA ASP A 52 -8.75 -8.70 -8.34
C ASP A 52 -9.18 -7.56 -7.41
N CYS A 53 -8.63 -7.54 -6.20
CA CYS A 53 -8.87 -6.53 -5.19
C CYS A 53 -7.56 -5.97 -4.64
N ARG A 54 -7.53 -4.67 -4.36
CA ARG A 54 -6.38 -4.01 -3.74
C ARG A 54 -6.80 -2.82 -2.89
N PRO A 55 -6.00 -2.45 -1.88
CA PRO A 55 -6.19 -1.18 -1.19
C PRO A 55 -6.04 0.00 -2.17
N ALA A 56 -6.96 0.96 -2.06
CA ALA A 56 -6.97 2.21 -2.79
C ALA A 56 -7.10 3.37 -1.82
N ARG A 57 -6.31 4.42 -2.06
CA ARG A 57 -6.27 5.61 -1.21
C ARG A 57 -7.42 6.57 -1.45
N LEU A 58 -8.06 6.48 -2.63
CA LEU A 58 -9.11 7.40 -3.08
C LEU A 58 -10.16 6.62 -3.86
N VAL A 59 -11.39 7.13 -3.85
CA VAL A 59 -12.41 6.76 -4.86
C VAL A 59 -12.11 7.55 -6.13
N ALA A 60 -11.09 7.09 -6.84
CA ALA A 60 -10.64 7.68 -8.08
C ALA A 60 -10.07 6.61 -9.02
N LEU A 61 -10.26 6.83 -10.32
CA LEU A 61 -9.74 5.99 -11.38
C LEU A 61 -9.45 6.85 -12.62
N HIS A 62 -8.31 6.61 -13.25
CA HIS A 62 -8.07 6.99 -14.64
C HIS A 62 -7.48 5.78 -15.33
N LEU A 63 -8.14 5.31 -16.38
CA LEU A 63 -7.71 4.19 -17.19
C LEU A 63 -7.84 4.57 -18.67
N PRO A 64 -6.74 4.61 -19.44
CA PRO A 64 -6.79 4.90 -20.86
C PRO A 64 -7.71 3.93 -21.62
N ALA A 65 -8.17 4.35 -22.79
CA ALA A 65 -8.93 3.48 -23.68
C ALA A 65 -8.16 2.17 -23.94
N ASN A 66 -8.87 1.03 -23.90
CA ASN A 66 -8.32 -0.31 -24.12
C ASN A 66 -7.24 -0.77 -23.12
N ALA A 67 -6.99 -0.05 -22.03
CA ALA A 67 -6.14 -0.52 -20.95
C ALA A 67 -6.92 -1.43 -20.00
N ALA A 68 -6.24 -2.44 -19.43
CA ALA A 68 -6.75 -3.25 -18.34
C ALA A 68 -6.45 -2.56 -17.00
N PRO A 69 -7.39 -2.55 -16.03
CA PRO A 69 -7.20 -1.92 -14.72
C PRO A 69 -6.14 -2.63 -13.87
N SER A 70 -5.89 -3.92 -14.17
CA SER A 70 -4.99 -4.79 -13.43
C SER A 70 -4.36 -5.83 -14.37
N PRO A 71 -3.14 -6.32 -14.07
CA PRO A 71 -2.54 -7.45 -14.79
C PRO A 71 -3.32 -8.77 -14.71
N PHE A 72 -4.33 -8.86 -13.84
CA PHE A 72 -5.14 -10.06 -13.62
C PHE A 72 -6.55 -9.96 -14.21
N THR A 73 -6.82 -8.89 -14.94
CA THR A 73 -8.13 -8.61 -15.55
C THR A 73 -7.97 -8.45 -17.06
N GLY A 74 -9.01 -8.78 -17.82
CA GLY A 74 -9.02 -8.60 -19.28
C GLY A 74 -9.09 -7.13 -19.74
N GLN A 75 -8.97 -6.93 -21.05
CA GLN A 75 -9.28 -5.65 -21.69
C GLN A 75 -10.80 -5.60 -21.97
N GLY A 76 -11.52 -4.62 -21.43
CA GLY A 76 -12.97 -4.53 -21.63
C GLY A 76 -13.67 -3.60 -20.65
N SER A 77 -15.00 -3.51 -20.78
CA SER A 77 -15.82 -2.77 -19.80
C SER A 77 -15.60 -3.35 -18.41
N THR A 78 -15.18 -2.49 -17.50
CA THR A 78 -14.74 -2.87 -16.16
C THR A 78 -15.70 -2.28 -15.16
N ARG A 79 -16.24 -3.13 -14.30
CA ARG A 79 -16.91 -2.71 -13.07
C ARG A 79 -15.86 -2.57 -11.98
N VAL A 80 -15.90 -1.45 -11.26
CA VAL A 80 -14.99 -1.15 -10.16
C VAL A 80 -15.82 -0.84 -8.92
N ALA A 81 -15.57 -1.56 -7.84
CA ALA A 81 -16.21 -1.33 -6.55
C ALA A 81 -15.17 -0.89 -5.52
N TRP A 82 -15.43 0.22 -4.82
CA TRP A 82 -14.72 0.60 -3.61
C TRP A 82 -15.59 0.25 -2.41
N ARG A 83 -15.03 -0.57 -1.52
CA ARG A 83 -15.73 -1.11 -0.34
C ARG A 83 -14.93 -0.81 0.92
N GLY A 84 -15.60 -0.37 1.96
CA GLY A 84 -14.98 -0.10 3.25
C GLY A 84 -15.83 0.84 4.08
N PHE A 85 -15.16 1.82 4.69
CA PHE A 85 -15.75 2.74 5.65
C PHE A 85 -15.23 4.15 5.42
N LEU A 86 -16.12 5.12 5.59
CA LEU A 86 -15.80 6.53 5.76
C LEU A 86 -15.86 6.84 7.26
N ASP A 87 -14.78 7.34 7.82
CA ASP A 87 -14.67 7.72 9.23
C ASP A 87 -14.94 9.21 9.37
N ILE A 88 -16.00 9.54 10.09
CA ILE A 88 -16.40 10.92 10.35
C ILE A 88 -16.14 11.19 11.83
N ASP A 89 -15.19 12.07 12.13
CA ASP A 89 -14.84 12.39 13.53
C ASP A 89 -15.96 13.20 14.21
N LEU A 90 -16.57 14.14 13.48
CA LEU A 90 -17.61 15.03 13.96
C LEU A 90 -18.80 15.01 13.01
N ALA A 91 -19.99 14.83 13.56
CA ALA A 91 -21.24 14.86 12.80
C ALA A 91 -21.43 16.25 12.18
N ASP A 92 -21.72 16.30 10.87
CA ASP A 92 -21.83 17.54 10.10
C ASP A 92 -22.55 17.29 8.76
N ASP A 93 -22.84 18.37 8.04
CA ASP A 93 -23.36 18.35 6.68
C ASP A 93 -22.22 18.28 5.65
N PHE A 94 -22.11 17.15 4.95
CA PHE A 94 -21.12 16.95 3.91
C PHE A 94 -21.75 17.01 2.53
N THR A 95 -21.15 17.79 1.64
CA THR A 95 -21.56 17.89 0.24
C THR A 95 -20.65 17.06 -0.64
N PHE A 96 -21.20 16.02 -1.26
CA PHE A 96 -20.48 15.17 -2.20
C PHE A 96 -20.69 15.62 -3.64
N SER A 97 -19.65 15.49 -4.46
CA SER A 97 -19.69 15.72 -5.91
C SER A 97 -18.79 14.75 -6.63
N ILE A 98 -19.05 14.53 -7.92
CA ILE A 98 -18.31 13.57 -8.74
C ILE A 98 -17.83 14.24 -10.03
N GLU A 99 -16.71 13.75 -10.56
CA GLU A 99 -16.25 14.05 -11.91
C GLU A 99 -15.91 12.74 -12.62
N GLY A 100 -16.04 12.73 -13.94
CA GLY A 100 -15.72 11.55 -14.75
C GLY A 100 -16.79 11.27 -15.78
N ARG A 101 -16.88 10.01 -16.19
CA ARG A 101 -17.83 9.54 -17.23
C ARG A 101 -18.15 8.08 -17.04
N GLY A 102 -19.34 7.65 -17.45
CA GLY A 102 -19.86 6.30 -17.21
C GLY A 102 -20.99 6.33 -16.18
N ARG A 103 -21.24 5.19 -15.51
CA ARG A 103 -22.22 5.08 -14.42
C ARG A 103 -21.51 5.00 -13.08
N PHE A 104 -22.02 5.74 -12.10
CA PHE A 104 -21.50 5.75 -10.74
C PHE A 104 -22.63 5.70 -9.73
N THR A 105 -22.51 4.81 -8.75
CA THR A 105 -23.36 4.78 -7.56
C THR A 105 -22.54 4.93 -6.29
N LEU A 106 -23.10 5.61 -5.30
CA LEU A 106 -22.51 5.75 -3.97
C LEU A 106 -23.57 5.48 -2.91
N THR A 107 -23.30 4.52 -2.05
CA THR A 107 -24.08 4.24 -0.85
C THR A 107 -23.20 4.50 0.37
N LEU A 108 -23.70 5.29 1.31
CA LEU A 108 -23.00 5.66 2.54
C LEU A 108 -23.94 5.47 3.73
N GLY A 109 -23.51 4.71 4.74
CA GLY A 109 -24.36 4.42 5.91
C GLY A 109 -25.66 3.67 5.56
N GLY A 110 -25.69 2.96 4.42
CA GLY A 110 -26.91 2.31 3.90
C GLY A 110 -27.85 3.24 3.11
N LYS A 111 -27.54 4.54 3.00
CA LYS A 111 -28.30 5.51 2.21
C LYS A 111 -27.65 5.72 0.84
N GLU A 112 -28.45 5.70 -0.21
CA GLU A 112 -28.00 6.05 -1.56
C GLU A 112 -27.78 7.57 -1.67
N ILE A 113 -26.59 7.96 -2.12
CA ILE A 113 -26.15 9.35 -2.31
C ILE A 113 -26.14 9.71 -3.80
N PHE A 114 -25.65 8.79 -4.65
CA PHE A 114 -25.63 8.93 -6.10
C PHE A 114 -26.13 7.65 -6.78
N ASP A 115 -26.92 7.79 -7.84
CA ASP A 115 -27.07 6.86 -8.96
C ASP A 115 -27.12 7.69 -10.25
N SER A 116 -25.93 7.98 -10.78
CA SER A 116 -25.77 8.88 -11.92
C SER A 116 -25.10 8.16 -13.08
N SER A 117 -25.48 8.53 -14.31
CA SER A 117 -24.83 8.03 -15.51
C SER A 117 -24.74 9.12 -16.57
N GLY A 118 -23.57 9.28 -17.20
CA GLY A 118 -23.40 10.27 -18.26
C GLY A 118 -21.99 10.31 -18.84
N GLU A 119 -21.84 11.09 -19.91
CA GLU A 119 -20.55 11.36 -20.56
C GLU A 119 -19.70 12.40 -19.81
N ASP A 120 -20.33 13.18 -18.93
CA ASP A 120 -19.69 14.17 -18.08
C ASP A 120 -20.42 14.26 -16.74
N LEU A 121 -19.94 13.48 -15.78
CA LEU A 121 -20.48 13.41 -14.43
C LEU A 121 -20.23 14.70 -13.61
N SER A 122 -19.38 15.62 -14.08
CA SER A 122 -19.17 16.90 -13.40
C SER A 122 -20.40 17.81 -13.42
N LYS A 123 -21.36 17.51 -14.29
CA LYS A 123 -22.65 18.22 -14.40
C LYS A 123 -23.71 17.70 -13.43
N GLU A 124 -23.44 16.56 -12.78
CA GLU A 124 -24.35 16.02 -11.77
C GLU A 124 -24.43 16.97 -10.58
N LYS A 125 -25.64 17.16 -10.06
CA LYS A 125 -25.85 18.05 -8.92
C LYS A 125 -25.13 17.48 -7.70
N ALA A 126 -24.35 18.32 -7.02
CA ALA A 126 -23.77 17.95 -5.73
C ALA A 126 -24.87 17.63 -4.71
N VAL A 127 -24.63 16.63 -3.87
CA VAL A 127 -25.61 16.12 -2.89
C VAL A 127 -25.08 16.37 -1.50
N THR A 128 -25.82 17.16 -0.71
CA THR A 128 -25.54 17.40 0.70
C THR A 128 -26.26 16.37 1.56
N VAL A 129 -25.53 15.76 2.48
CA VAL A 129 -26.07 14.81 3.46
C VAL A 129 -25.51 15.08 4.84
N GLU A 130 -26.40 15.05 5.82
CA GLU A 130 -26.06 15.00 7.23
C GLU A 130 -25.48 13.62 7.56
N LEU A 131 -24.28 13.58 8.11
CA LEU A 131 -23.59 12.36 8.51
C LEU A 131 -23.33 12.37 10.01
N ASP A 132 -23.67 11.27 10.68
CA ASP A 132 -23.28 11.05 12.07
C ASP A 132 -21.78 10.76 12.20
N SER A 133 -21.22 11.06 13.37
CA SER A 133 -19.85 10.66 13.71
C SER A 133 -19.72 9.15 13.78
N GLY A 134 -18.61 8.61 13.27
CA GLY A 134 -18.24 7.21 13.31
C GLY A 134 -17.84 6.63 11.95
N LYS A 135 -17.61 5.32 11.94
CA LYS A 135 -17.26 4.57 10.72
C LYS A 135 -18.51 4.14 9.97
N LEU A 136 -18.87 4.93 8.96
CA LEU A 136 -20.02 4.68 8.10
C LEU A 136 -19.62 3.73 6.97
N PRO A 137 -20.35 2.60 6.77
CA PRO A 137 -20.12 1.74 5.63
C PRO A 137 -20.23 2.51 4.31
N LEU A 138 -19.22 2.37 3.46
CA LEU A 138 -19.13 3.01 2.16
C LEU A 138 -19.03 1.95 1.07
N LEU A 139 -19.94 2.03 0.11
CA LEU A 139 -19.92 1.27 -1.14
C LEU A 139 -20.03 2.25 -2.31
N ALA A 140 -18.97 2.34 -3.11
CA ALA A 140 -19.00 3.10 -4.36
C ALA A 140 -18.82 2.13 -5.53
N VAL A 141 -19.69 2.18 -6.53
CA VAL A 141 -19.62 1.31 -7.70
C VAL A 141 -19.56 2.13 -8.96
N TYR A 142 -18.66 1.76 -9.86
CA TYR A 142 -18.44 2.43 -11.12
C TYR A 142 -18.45 1.43 -12.27
N THR A 143 -19.13 1.79 -13.35
CA THR A 143 -19.04 1.11 -14.63
C THR A 143 -18.61 2.13 -15.68
N GLY A 144 -17.43 1.93 -16.26
CA GLY A 144 -16.91 2.84 -17.27
C GLY A 144 -17.73 2.84 -18.56
N PRO A 145 -17.60 3.89 -19.40
CA PRO A 145 -18.25 3.95 -20.69
C PRO A 145 -17.81 2.79 -21.60
N PRO A 146 -18.62 2.43 -22.62
CA PRO A 146 -18.29 1.36 -23.56
C PRO A 146 -17.04 1.67 -24.39
N THR A 147 -16.77 2.96 -24.66
CA THR A 147 -15.62 3.44 -25.42
C THR A 147 -14.95 4.62 -24.74
N GLY A 148 -13.67 4.85 -25.07
CA GLY A 148 -12.88 5.95 -24.52
C GLY A 148 -12.19 5.62 -23.19
N ALA A 149 -11.61 6.66 -22.59
CA ALA A 149 -10.99 6.56 -21.27
C ALA A 149 -12.06 6.40 -20.18
N ARG A 150 -11.70 5.72 -19.10
CA ARG A 150 -12.55 5.49 -17.93
C ARG A 150 -12.00 6.36 -16.82
N GLU A 151 -12.79 7.31 -16.38
CA GLU A 151 -12.37 8.35 -15.45
C GLU A 151 -13.46 8.55 -14.41
N LEU A 152 -13.06 8.60 -13.15
CA LEU A 152 -13.94 8.89 -12.03
C LEU A 152 -13.12 9.52 -10.91
N ARG A 153 -13.70 10.50 -10.22
CA ARG A 153 -13.21 11.00 -8.94
C ARG A 153 -14.38 11.45 -8.07
N LEU A 154 -14.36 11.01 -6.81
CA LEU A 154 -15.28 11.48 -5.77
C LEU A 154 -14.64 12.62 -4.98
N PHE A 155 -15.43 13.65 -4.72
CA PHE A 155 -15.08 14.82 -3.93
C PHE A 155 -16.08 15.03 -2.82
N TRP A 156 -15.63 15.74 -1.79
CA TRP A 156 -16.48 16.24 -0.71
C TRP A 156 -16.11 17.68 -0.35
N SER A 157 -16.99 18.34 0.38
CA SER A 157 -16.76 19.61 1.06
C SER A 157 -17.68 19.68 2.28
N SER A 158 -17.31 20.51 3.25
CA SER A 158 -18.22 21.00 4.30
C SER A 158 -18.27 22.53 4.23
N PHE A 159 -18.95 23.16 5.17
CA PHE A 159 -18.97 24.60 5.37
C PHE A 159 -17.55 25.16 5.61
N ASP A 160 -16.72 24.45 6.38
CA ASP A 160 -15.41 24.95 6.83
C ASP A 160 -14.25 24.72 5.84
N TRP A 161 -14.44 23.93 4.78
CA TRP A 161 -13.40 23.66 3.80
C TRP A 161 -13.91 23.54 2.37
N GLN A 162 -13.04 23.87 1.43
CA GLN A 162 -13.36 23.81 0.01
C GLN A 162 -13.42 22.37 -0.50
N ARG A 163 -14.08 22.22 -1.66
CA ARG A 163 -14.15 20.96 -2.40
C ARG A 163 -12.77 20.34 -2.62
N GLU A 164 -12.61 19.13 -2.11
CA GLU A 164 -11.40 18.31 -2.26
C GLU A 164 -11.75 16.84 -2.51
N PRO A 165 -10.83 16.01 -3.04
CA PRO A 165 -11.02 14.57 -3.08
C PRO A 165 -11.22 14.04 -1.66
N VAL A 166 -12.14 13.09 -1.47
CA VAL A 166 -12.31 12.44 -0.15
C VAL A 166 -10.96 11.86 0.29
N PRO A 167 -10.38 12.36 1.40
CA PRO A 167 -8.96 12.15 1.63
C PRO A 167 -8.70 10.77 2.23
N PRO A 168 -7.50 10.19 2.03
CA PRO A 168 -7.19 8.82 2.43
C PRO A 168 -7.23 8.59 3.95
N MET A 169 -7.08 9.64 4.77
CA MET A 169 -7.08 9.50 6.23
C MET A 169 -8.44 9.16 6.83
N VAL A 170 -9.54 9.46 6.12
CA VAL A 170 -10.91 9.14 6.57
C VAL A 170 -11.43 7.86 5.93
N LEU A 171 -10.62 7.13 5.18
CA LEU A 171 -11.03 5.93 4.46
C LEU A 171 -10.39 4.69 5.08
N PHE A 172 -11.20 3.66 5.29
CA PHE A 172 -10.77 2.43 5.95
C PHE A 172 -11.40 1.18 5.34
N HIS A 173 -10.75 0.03 5.52
CA HIS A 173 -11.26 -1.27 5.11
C HIS A 173 -10.95 -2.35 6.14
N ASP A 174 -11.62 -3.49 6.00
CA ASP A 174 -11.32 -4.70 6.75
C ASP A 174 -10.05 -5.38 6.18
N PRO A 175 -8.94 -5.43 6.94
CA PRO A 175 -7.72 -6.12 6.51
C PRO A 175 -7.89 -7.64 6.39
N ALA A 176 -8.95 -8.19 6.99
CA ALA A 176 -9.32 -9.58 6.87
C ALA A 176 -10.26 -9.86 5.67
N ASP A 177 -10.48 -8.94 4.72
CA ASP A 177 -11.22 -9.28 3.50
C ASP A 177 -10.52 -10.42 2.72
N LYS A 178 -11.26 -11.48 2.40
CA LYS A 178 -10.73 -12.67 1.75
C LYS A 178 -10.22 -12.39 0.33
N ALA A 179 -10.98 -11.66 -0.48
CA ALA A 179 -10.64 -11.38 -1.87
C ALA A 179 -9.39 -10.49 -1.97
N ALA A 180 -9.25 -9.53 -1.05
CA ALA A 180 -8.06 -8.71 -0.92
C ALA A 180 -6.82 -9.54 -0.53
N ARG A 181 -6.95 -10.47 0.44
CA ARG A 181 -5.85 -11.36 0.86
C ARG A 181 -5.39 -12.30 -0.25
N GLU A 182 -6.33 -12.89 -0.98
CA GLU A 182 -6.04 -13.77 -2.12
C GLU A 182 -5.35 -13.00 -3.25
N SER A 183 -5.86 -11.82 -3.59
CA SER A 183 -5.26 -10.93 -4.59
C SER A 183 -3.86 -10.48 -4.18
N ALA A 184 -3.65 -10.16 -2.90
CA ALA A 184 -2.34 -9.79 -2.37
C ALA A 184 -1.33 -10.94 -2.47
N SER A 185 -1.75 -12.17 -2.18
CA SER A 185 -0.93 -13.38 -2.34
C SER A 185 -0.51 -13.59 -3.80
N LEU A 186 -1.45 -13.44 -4.74
CA LEU A 186 -1.15 -13.54 -6.18
C LEU A 186 -0.14 -12.46 -6.63
N ARG A 187 -0.30 -11.21 -6.15
CA ARG A 187 0.65 -10.11 -6.40
C ARG A 187 2.03 -10.39 -5.84
N GLN A 188 2.10 -10.94 -4.63
CA GLN A 188 3.35 -11.34 -4.02
C GLN A 188 4.04 -12.42 -4.84
N GLY A 189 3.30 -13.43 -5.31
CA GLY A 189 3.82 -14.45 -6.23
C GLY A 189 4.39 -13.83 -7.52
N ARG A 190 3.65 -12.92 -8.16
CA ARG A 190 4.09 -12.19 -9.36
C ARG A 190 5.38 -11.38 -9.11
N GLU A 191 5.46 -10.69 -7.97
CA GLU A 191 6.65 -9.91 -7.59
C GLU A 191 7.85 -10.82 -7.32
N LEU A 192 7.66 -11.92 -6.58
CA LEU A 192 8.72 -12.90 -6.32
C LEU A 192 9.24 -13.52 -7.61
N PHE A 193 8.34 -13.89 -8.52
CA PHE A 193 8.70 -14.42 -9.83
C PHE A 193 9.58 -13.45 -10.62
N ALA A 194 9.28 -12.15 -10.59
CA ALA A 194 10.10 -11.13 -11.22
C ALA A 194 11.44 -10.90 -10.51
N ARG A 195 11.43 -10.82 -9.17
CA ARG A 195 12.64 -10.59 -8.34
C ARG A 195 13.64 -11.74 -8.44
N LEU A 196 13.16 -12.97 -8.46
CA LEU A 196 13.99 -14.18 -8.54
C LEU A 196 14.45 -14.49 -9.97
N ARG A 197 14.04 -13.68 -10.96
CA ARG A 197 14.48 -13.78 -12.36
C ARG A 197 14.22 -15.16 -12.99
N CYS A 198 13.16 -15.86 -12.60
CA CYS A 198 12.87 -17.24 -13.01
C CYS A 198 12.96 -17.45 -14.54
N VAL A 199 12.42 -16.51 -15.33
CA VAL A 199 12.42 -16.56 -16.80
C VAL A 199 13.79 -16.44 -17.46
N LYS A 200 14.81 -15.96 -16.76
CA LYS A 200 16.17 -15.88 -17.32
C LYS A 200 16.81 -17.27 -17.48
N CYS A 201 16.38 -18.25 -16.66
CA CYS A 201 16.85 -19.63 -16.72
C CYS A 201 15.78 -20.61 -17.22
N HIS A 202 14.50 -20.25 -17.18
CA HIS A 202 13.38 -21.05 -17.70
C HIS A 202 12.79 -20.42 -18.98
N PRO A 203 13.47 -20.55 -20.15
CA PRO A 203 13.09 -19.84 -21.38
C PRO A 203 11.80 -20.35 -22.03
N GLY A 204 11.29 -21.51 -21.63
CA GLY A 204 10.00 -22.03 -22.10
C GLY A 204 8.78 -21.25 -21.60
N VAL A 205 8.97 -20.33 -20.65
CA VAL A 205 7.91 -19.47 -20.12
C VAL A 205 7.82 -18.21 -20.98
N ASN A 206 6.92 -18.22 -21.96
CA ASN A 206 6.68 -17.08 -22.84
C ASN A 206 5.74 -16.07 -22.18
N ILE A 207 6.31 -14.97 -21.68
CA ILE A 207 5.55 -13.87 -21.07
C ILE A 207 5.67 -12.65 -21.96
N SER A 208 4.53 -12.10 -22.39
CA SER A 208 4.52 -10.84 -23.13
C SER A 208 5.17 -9.73 -22.30
N LYS A 209 6.01 -8.91 -22.95
CA LYS A 209 6.65 -7.74 -22.32
C LYS A 209 5.64 -6.76 -21.71
N THR A 210 4.41 -6.73 -22.23
CA THR A 210 3.32 -5.87 -21.71
C THR A 210 2.61 -6.46 -20.49
N SER A 211 2.60 -7.79 -20.31
CA SER A 211 1.91 -8.45 -19.19
C SER A 211 2.71 -8.37 -17.88
N MET A 212 4.04 -8.42 -17.97
CA MET A 212 4.94 -8.25 -16.82
C MET A 212 6.13 -7.36 -17.13
N PRO A 213 5.93 -6.02 -17.21
CA PRO A 213 7.02 -5.07 -17.44
C PRO A 213 8.16 -5.18 -16.43
N GLU A 214 7.90 -5.65 -15.22
CA GLU A 214 8.87 -5.84 -14.15
C GLU A 214 9.96 -6.86 -14.51
N LEU A 215 9.69 -7.80 -15.42
CA LEU A 215 10.70 -8.74 -15.93
C LEU A 215 11.79 -8.02 -16.74
N SER A 216 11.49 -6.87 -17.32
CA SER A 216 12.46 -6.06 -18.05
C SER A 216 13.42 -5.27 -17.14
N ARG A 217 13.12 -5.15 -15.84
CA ARG A 217 14.03 -4.50 -14.89
C ARG A 217 15.28 -5.36 -14.72
N ASP A 218 16.40 -4.87 -15.24
CA ASP A 218 17.71 -5.50 -15.06
C ASP A 218 18.56 -4.71 -14.05
N ALA A 219 19.61 -5.37 -13.54
CA ALA A 219 20.56 -4.71 -12.66
C ALA A 219 21.27 -3.55 -13.40
N PRO A 220 21.68 -2.49 -12.69
CA PRO A 220 22.47 -1.42 -13.30
C PRO A 220 23.72 -1.98 -13.98
N SER A 221 24.04 -1.47 -15.17
CA SER A 221 25.28 -1.84 -15.86
C SER A 221 26.49 -1.47 -15.00
N LEU A 222 27.41 -2.41 -14.86
CA LEU A 222 28.69 -2.23 -14.16
C LEU A 222 29.84 -1.87 -15.10
N LEU A 223 29.60 -1.76 -16.42
CA LEU A 223 30.63 -1.47 -17.42
C LEU A 223 31.35 -0.12 -17.21
N ALA A 224 30.74 0.78 -16.44
CA ALA A 224 31.34 2.06 -16.06
C ALA A 224 31.39 2.26 -14.53
N ALA A 225 31.51 1.17 -13.77
CA ALA A 225 31.53 1.22 -12.32
C ALA A 225 32.65 2.13 -11.77
N GLY A 226 33.84 2.13 -12.40
CA GLY A 226 34.98 2.97 -12.01
C GLY A 226 34.77 4.48 -12.17
N LYS A 227 33.83 4.91 -13.02
CA LYS A 227 33.42 6.35 -13.10
C LYS A 227 32.61 6.79 -11.89
N LYS A 228 31.84 5.87 -11.31
CA LYS A 228 30.75 6.18 -10.38
C LYS A 228 31.10 5.88 -8.93
N PHE A 229 31.81 4.79 -8.70
CA PHE A 229 32.00 4.24 -7.36
C PHE A 229 33.46 4.27 -6.94
N ARG A 230 33.70 4.46 -5.64
CA ARG A 230 35.03 4.30 -5.07
C ARG A 230 35.30 2.82 -4.82
N GLN A 231 36.54 2.38 -5.06
CA GLN A 231 36.95 0.99 -4.86
C GLN A 231 36.74 0.53 -3.40
N ASP A 232 37.10 1.36 -2.41
CA ASP A 232 36.91 1.07 -0.98
C ASP A 232 35.43 0.87 -0.62
N TRP A 233 34.57 1.66 -1.24
CA TRP A 233 33.13 1.58 -1.07
C TRP A 233 32.57 0.31 -1.75
N LEU A 234 33.03 0.01 -2.97
CA LEU A 234 32.64 -1.21 -3.70
C LEU A 234 33.01 -2.46 -2.90
N ALA A 235 34.23 -2.53 -2.36
CA ALA A 235 34.69 -3.69 -1.61
C ALA A 235 33.80 -3.95 -0.39
N ARG A 236 33.52 -2.91 0.40
CA ARG A 236 32.65 -3.04 1.58
C ARG A 236 31.19 -3.35 1.19
N TRP A 237 30.69 -2.72 0.12
CA TRP A 237 29.33 -2.98 -0.38
C TRP A 237 29.18 -4.43 -0.86
N ILE A 238 30.14 -4.97 -1.63
CA ILE A 238 30.13 -6.35 -2.12
C ILE A 238 30.26 -7.36 -0.98
N GLU A 239 31.10 -7.07 0.03
CA GLU A 239 31.28 -7.90 1.22
C GLU A 239 29.97 -8.01 2.03
N SER A 240 29.26 -6.89 2.26
CA SER A 240 28.02 -6.89 3.05
C SER A 240 27.10 -5.69 2.73
N PRO A 241 26.22 -5.81 1.71
CA PRO A 241 25.32 -4.71 1.33
C PRO A 241 24.39 -4.27 2.47
N ARG A 242 23.89 -5.25 3.25
CA ARG A 242 22.96 -5.00 4.36
C ARG A 242 23.58 -4.30 5.56
N ARG A 243 24.92 -4.30 5.67
CA ARG A 243 25.63 -3.49 6.65
C ARG A 243 25.45 -2.00 6.35
N PHE A 244 25.46 -1.59 5.08
CA PHE A 244 25.21 -0.20 4.67
C PHE A 244 23.74 0.16 4.67
N ARG A 245 22.91 -0.70 4.06
CA ARG A 245 21.46 -0.46 3.93
C ARG A 245 20.73 -1.73 4.33
N LYS A 246 20.06 -1.73 5.47
CA LYS A 246 19.31 -2.89 5.98
C LYS A 246 18.36 -3.51 4.94
N GLN A 247 17.76 -2.65 4.10
CA GLN A 247 16.83 -3.03 3.03
C GLN A 247 17.52 -3.31 1.68
N ALA A 248 18.85 -3.46 1.62
CA ALA A 248 19.56 -3.77 0.39
C ALA A 248 19.06 -5.08 -0.24
N THR A 249 18.72 -5.02 -1.53
CA THR A 249 18.26 -6.16 -2.33
C THR A 249 19.39 -7.04 -2.82
N MET A 250 20.61 -6.50 -2.97
CA MET A 250 21.80 -7.29 -3.28
C MET A 250 22.08 -8.25 -2.11
N PRO A 251 22.09 -9.57 -2.34
CA PRO A 251 22.41 -10.54 -1.30
C PRO A 251 23.89 -10.47 -0.94
N ARG A 252 24.24 -10.99 0.23
CA ARG A 252 25.64 -11.28 0.56
C ARG A 252 26.07 -12.50 -0.26
N LEU A 253 26.88 -12.28 -1.28
CA LEU A 253 27.32 -13.35 -2.21
C LEU A 253 28.55 -14.10 -1.70
N LEU A 254 29.39 -13.43 -0.92
CA LEU A 254 30.68 -13.98 -0.46
C LEU A 254 30.59 -14.43 1.00
N HIS A 255 31.08 -15.65 1.24
CA HIS A 255 31.04 -16.33 2.53
C HIS A 255 32.41 -16.95 2.87
N GLY A 256 32.63 -17.28 4.14
CA GLY A 256 33.88 -17.91 4.60
C GLY A 256 35.06 -16.94 4.76
N ALA A 257 36.24 -17.49 5.08
CA ALA A 257 37.44 -16.73 5.45
C ALA A 257 37.96 -15.80 4.34
N GLY A 258 37.83 -16.21 3.07
CA GLY A 258 38.27 -15.41 1.90
C GLY A 258 37.27 -14.33 1.45
N SER A 259 36.13 -14.17 2.11
CA SER A 259 35.06 -13.26 1.67
C SER A 259 35.53 -11.82 1.49
N ARG A 260 36.42 -11.33 2.36
CA ARG A 260 36.90 -9.94 2.33
C ARG A 260 37.88 -9.70 1.19
N GLU A 261 38.79 -10.64 0.96
CA GLU A 261 39.78 -10.57 -0.11
C GLU A 261 39.08 -10.61 -1.47
N ASN A 262 38.21 -11.61 -1.68
CA ASN A 262 37.41 -11.71 -2.91
C ASN A 262 36.59 -10.44 -3.19
N ALA A 263 36.01 -9.82 -2.16
CA ALA A 263 35.27 -8.57 -2.32
C ALA A 263 36.19 -7.41 -2.79
N ARG A 264 37.42 -7.35 -2.29
CA ARG A 264 38.42 -6.35 -2.67
C ARG A 264 38.89 -6.56 -4.11
N ASP A 265 39.11 -7.79 -4.52
CA ASP A 265 39.56 -8.11 -5.89
C ASP A 265 38.48 -7.79 -6.92
N ILE A 266 37.22 -8.17 -6.65
CA ILE A 266 36.09 -7.79 -7.50
C ILE A 266 35.96 -6.27 -7.55
N ALA A 267 36.09 -5.59 -6.42
CA ALA A 267 36.02 -4.13 -6.38
C ALA A 267 37.17 -3.46 -7.16
N ALA A 268 38.38 -4.00 -7.08
CA ALA A 268 39.53 -3.51 -7.84
C ALA A 268 39.29 -3.65 -9.35
N TRP A 269 38.79 -4.80 -9.79
CA TRP A 269 38.43 -5.03 -11.18
C TRP A 269 37.33 -4.06 -11.64
N LEU A 270 36.22 -3.95 -10.89
CA LEU A 270 35.11 -3.04 -11.20
C LEU A 270 35.54 -1.56 -11.24
N ALA A 271 36.44 -1.16 -10.34
CA ALA A 271 36.96 0.21 -10.29
C ALA A 271 37.85 0.55 -11.50
N SER A 272 38.41 -0.45 -12.19
CA SER A 272 39.18 -0.24 -13.42
C SER A 272 38.29 0.00 -14.65
N LEU A 273 36.99 -0.30 -14.57
CA LEU A 273 36.07 -0.21 -15.71
C LEU A 273 35.61 1.24 -16.02
N GLY A 274 35.59 1.55 -17.32
CA GLY A 274 34.87 2.70 -17.88
C GLY A 274 35.53 4.06 -17.72
N ASN A 275 36.86 4.15 -17.62
CA ASN A 275 37.66 5.36 -17.37
C ASN A 275 37.40 5.94 -15.96
N PRO A 276 38.23 5.61 -14.96
CA PRO A 276 38.05 6.04 -13.59
C PRO A 276 37.81 7.55 -13.46
N GLY A 277 36.84 7.93 -12.62
CA GLY A 277 36.55 9.34 -12.35
C GLY A 277 37.73 10.04 -11.67
N LYS A 278 37.75 11.38 -11.71
CA LYS A 278 38.77 12.16 -10.99
C LYS A 278 38.75 11.81 -9.50
N ALA A 279 39.92 11.71 -8.89
CA ALA A 279 40.04 11.52 -7.44
C ALA A 279 39.27 12.64 -6.71
N ARG A 280 38.43 12.26 -5.75
CA ARG A 280 37.68 13.23 -4.95
C ARG A 280 38.65 13.95 -4.01
N PRO A 281 38.47 15.27 -3.77
CA PRO A 281 39.26 15.96 -2.77
C PRO A 281 39.16 15.26 -1.41
N ALA A 282 40.28 15.22 -0.68
CA ALA A 282 40.32 14.71 0.68
C ALA A 282 39.34 15.48 1.56
N ALA A 283 38.79 14.81 2.58
CA ALA A 283 37.89 15.47 3.53
C ALA A 283 38.72 16.46 4.38
N SER A 284 38.57 17.76 4.12
CA SER A 284 39.08 18.82 4.99
C SER A 284 37.97 19.28 5.96
N PRO A 285 38.32 19.91 7.10
CA PRO A 285 37.32 20.49 8.00
C PRO A 285 36.33 21.43 7.30
N GLU A 286 36.80 22.20 6.32
CA GLU A 286 35.99 23.13 5.52
C GLU A 286 35.01 22.39 4.63
N ILE A 287 35.46 21.32 3.96
CA ILE A 287 34.59 20.49 3.10
C ILE A 287 33.54 19.75 3.94
N ILE A 288 33.91 19.26 5.12
CA ILE A 288 32.97 18.60 6.05
C ILE A 288 31.91 19.60 6.52
N LYS A 289 32.33 20.80 6.96
CA LYS A 289 31.42 21.87 7.34
C LYS A 289 30.46 22.21 6.19
N LYS A 290 30.98 22.39 4.98
CA LYS A 290 30.15 22.72 3.82
C LYS A 290 29.16 21.60 3.47
N GLY A 291 29.58 20.35 3.62
CA GLY A 291 28.70 19.19 3.46
C GLY A 291 27.55 19.17 4.48
N GLY A 292 27.82 19.56 5.73
CA GLY A 292 26.81 19.71 6.77
C GLY A 292 25.79 20.81 6.46
N GLU A 293 26.26 21.97 6.00
CA GLU A 293 25.38 23.07 5.53
C GLU A 293 24.47 22.59 4.41
N LEU A 294 25.02 21.95 3.37
CA LEU A 294 24.23 21.42 2.25
C LEU A 294 23.20 20.37 2.70
N PHE A 295 23.54 19.54 3.69
CA PHE A 295 22.61 18.54 4.23
C PHE A 295 21.40 19.20 4.92
N ALA A 296 21.62 20.34 5.58
CA ALA A 296 20.55 21.15 6.17
C ALA A 296 19.76 21.91 5.09
N ASP A 297 20.44 22.61 4.19
CA ASP A 297 19.82 23.46 3.16
C ASP A 297 18.95 22.65 2.19
N LEU A 298 19.35 21.43 1.85
CA LEU A 298 18.56 20.51 1.01
C LEU A 298 17.45 19.79 1.80
N GLY A 299 17.30 20.06 3.09
CA GLY A 299 16.27 19.47 3.94
C GLY A 299 16.42 17.96 4.16
N CYS A 300 17.62 17.40 4.01
CA CYS A 300 17.83 15.95 4.07
C CYS A 300 17.40 15.34 5.42
N PHE A 301 17.52 16.09 6.52
CA PHE A 301 17.14 15.66 7.87
C PHE A 301 15.63 15.48 8.10
N ASN A 302 14.78 15.97 7.18
CA ASN A 302 13.33 15.76 7.24
C ASN A 302 12.97 14.30 6.95
N CYS A 303 13.68 13.67 6.02
CA CYS A 303 13.44 12.27 5.62
C CYS A 303 14.51 11.30 6.13
N HIS A 304 15.68 11.79 6.54
CA HIS A 304 16.80 10.95 6.97
C HIS A 304 17.18 11.16 8.43
N THR A 305 17.65 10.09 9.08
CA THR A 305 18.17 10.14 10.45
C THR A 305 19.58 9.57 10.56
N LEU A 306 20.43 10.26 11.31
CA LEU A 306 21.77 9.80 11.69
C LEU A 306 21.79 9.19 13.11
N ARG A 307 20.68 9.31 13.86
CA ARG A 307 20.59 8.81 15.24
C ARG A 307 20.54 7.28 15.25
N LYS A 308 21.19 6.69 16.25
CA LYS A 308 20.99 5.29 16.61
C LYS A 308 19.61 5.15 17.26
N ALA A 309 18.79 4.23 16.74
CA ALA A 309 17.57 3.82 17.42
C ALA A 309 17.91 3.27 18.81
N GLU A 310 17.18 3.72 19.83
CA GLU A 310 17.43 3.36 21.23
C GLU A 310 17.11 1.87 21.51
N ALA A 311 16.28 1.24 20.66
CA ALA A 311 15.99 -0.19 20.69
C ALA A 311 15.86 -0.78 19.26
N ALA A 312 16.01 -2.11 19.13
CA ALA A 312 15.73 -2.82 17.89
C ALA A 312 14.23 -2.72 17.56
N GLY A 313 13.88 -2.16 16.40
CA GLY A 313 12.49 -1.86 16.02
C GLY A 313 12.04 -0.42 16.29
N ALA A 314 12.83 0.38 17.02
CA ALA A 314 12.58 1.80 17.26
C ALA A 314 13.32 2.71 16.25
N GLU A 315 13.60 2.21 15.05
CA GLU A 315 13.95 3.12 13.96
C GLU A 315 12.70 3.95 13.70
N TYR A 316 12.81 5.28 13.90
CA TYR A 316 11.82 6.28 13.49
C TYR A 316 11.16 5.82 12.19
N ALA A 317 9.96 5.22 12.29
CA ALA A 317 9.33 4.50 11.18
C ALA A 317 9.03 5.44 10.00
N ASP A 318 9.12 6.75 10.25
CA ASP A 318 8.94 7.88 9.36
C ASP A 318 10.22 8.31 8.61
N ARG A 319 11.44 7.87 9.00
CA ARG A 319 12.70 8.37 8.39
C ARG A 319 13.73 7.29 8.06
N ILE A 320 14.38 7.44 6.91
CA ILE A 320 15.40 6.53 6.39
C ILE A 320 16.73 6.72 7.13
N SER A 321 17.19 5.70 7.84
CA SER A 321 18.48 5.74 8.54
C SER A 321 19.67 5.84 7.59
N LEU A 322 20.59 6.76 7.87
CA LEU A 322 21.90 6.92 7.22
C LEU A 322 23.07 6.58 8.15
N ARG A 323 22.79 6.02 9.33
CA ARG A 323 23.80 5.77 10.38
C ARG A 323 24.98 4.94 9.89
N ASN A 324 24.73 3.97 9.00
CA ASN A 324 25.76 3.04 8.54
C ASN A 324 26.53 3.59 7.32
N ILE A 325 26.32 4.86 6.94
CA ILE A 325 27.03 5.52 5.85
C ILE A 325 28.23 6.26 6.44
N GLY A 326 29.43 5.76 6.16
CA GLY A 326 30.69 6.40 6.57
C GLY A 326 31.48 5.65 7.64
N GLU A 327 30.91 4.60 8.24
CA GLU A 327 31.61 3.64 9.12
C GLU A 327 32.59 2.71 8.36
#